data_AF-A0A7X5L7J8-F1
#
_entry.id   AF-A0A7X5L7J8-F1
#
_cell.length_a   1.000
_cell.length_b   1.000
_cell.length_c   1.000
_cell.angle_alpha   90.00
_cell.angle_beta   90.00
_cell.angle_gamma   90.00
#
_symmetry.space_group_name_H-M   'P 1'
#
loop_
_entity.id
_entity.type
_entity.pdbx_description
1 polymer ?
#
loop_
_entity_poly.entity_id
_entity_poly.type
_entity_poly.pdbx_seq_one_letter_code
_entity_poly.pdbx_strand_id
1 'polypeptide(L)'
;MYYAYDICPKCRNKFFERKEAKENEHDFDVYSDTCCEKCGEGLVLACVGKKKIDDTIYRITFRAAESNEIFLNTLCEVNGSDLRTEKDKLADEKNIVLEGDAVHTFLNMDSLTGAAISYKVDPDFPFLCFGNYDVCLCPTCGSKTVVKTEEMQDVEDYMLQGFFCEKCNEWVMHCSVSKLALDNTVYCLKFVLEEENDVKIEKIKRLVESLPSKLENGQIIISDKAEEIYELLQHLKAEQISYEIVPSFPHKVTAYKEVTEEDLKEILELVYN
;
A
#
# COMPACT_ATOMS: atom_id res chain seq x y z
N MET A 1 -8.27 -15.91 -21.50
CA MET A 1 -8.76 -14.61 -22.00
C MET A 1 -9.49 -13.81 -20.92
N TYR A 2 -9.01 -12.59 -20.68
CA TYR A 2 -9.48 -11.60 -19.72
C TYR A 2 -9.89 -10.32 -20.45
N TYR A 3 -10.90 -9.64 -19.93
CA TYR A 3 -11.37 -8.33 -20.37
C TYR A 3 -10.92 -7.28 -19.37
N ALA A 4 -10.52 -6.11 -19.85
CA ALA A 4 -10.06 -4.99 -19.04
C ALA A 4 -11.02 -3.80 -19.13
N TYR A 5 -11.17 -3.12 -18.01
CA TYR A 5 -12.01 -1.94 -17.88
C TYR A 5 -11.22 -0.80 -17.28
N ASP A 6 -11.23 0.34 -17.97
CA ASP A 6 -10.63 1.57 -17.49
C ASP A 6 -11.68 2.45 -16.79
N ILE A 7 -11.24 3.26 -15.83
CA ILE A 7 -12.04 4.29 -15.19
C ILE A 7 -11.36 5.66 -15.32
N CYS A 8 -12.16 6.72 -15.32
CA CYS A 8 -11.64 8.08 -15.19
C CYS A 8 -11.42 8.41 -13.71
N PRO A 9 -10.18 8.69 -13.25
CA PRO A 9 -9.91 8.97 -11.84
C PRO A 9 -10.66 10.18 -11.29
N LYS A 10 -10.97 11.15 -12.16
CA LYS A 10 -11.68 12.39 -11.83
C LYS A 10 -13.20 12.25 -11.86
N CYS A 11 -13.74 11.59 -12.89
CA CYS A 11 -15.20 11.51 -13.07
C CYS A 11 -15.84 10.31 -12.38
N ARG A 12 -15.13 9.18 -12.29
CA ARG A 12 -15.56 7.93 -11.64
C ARG A 12 -17.01 7.52 -11.97
N ASN A 13 -17.41 7.72 -13.23
CA ASN A 13 -18.83 7.67 -13.60
C ASN A 13 -19.21 6.45 -14.45
N LYS A 14 -18.27 5.81 -15.13
CA LYS A 14 -18.49 4.61 -15.92
C LYS A 14 -17.18 3.86 -16.15
N PHE A 15 -17.30 2.57 -16.45
CA PHE A 15 -16.22 1.78 -17.01
C PHE A 15 -16.13 1.92 -18.53
N PHE A 16 -14.92 1.85 -19.04
CA PHE A 16 -14.60 1.83 -20.46
C PHE A 16 -13.94 0.49 -20.78
N GLU A 17 -14.64 -0.39 -21.50
CA GLU A 17 -14.10 -1.68 -21.91
C GLU A 17 -12.96 -1.48 -22.94
N ARG A 18 -11.81 -2.10 -22.71
CA ARG A 18 -10.74 -2.15 -23.71
C ARG A 18 -11.10 -3.11 -24.84
N LYS A 19 -10.74 -2.74 -26.07
CA LYS A 19 -11.03 -3.56 -27.27
C LYS A 19 -10.30 -4.91 -27.26
N GLU A 20 -9.11 -4.93 -26.67
CA GLU A 20 -8.26 -6.11 -26.62
C GLU A 20 -8.49 -6.90 -25.34
N ALA A 21 -8.59 -8.21 -25.50
CA ALA A 21 -8.60 -9.15 -24.40
C ALA A 21 -7.26 -9.90 -24.37
N LYS A 22 -6.72 -10.17 -23.18
CA LYS A 22 -5.39 -10.76 -22.99
C LYS A 22 -5.48 -12.11 -22.29
N GLU A 23 -4.44 -12.95 -22.40
CA GLU A 23 -4.46 -14.27 -21.75
C GLU A 23 -4.20 -14.20 -20.25
N ASN A 24 -3.38 -13.25 -19.81
CA ASN A 24 -3.09 -12.99 -18.40
C ASN A 24 -3.72 -11.67 -17.93
N GLU A 25 -4.19 -11.64 -16.69
CA GLU A 25 -4.73 -10.46 -16.01
C GLU A 25 -3.70 -9.35 -15.80
N HIS A 26 -2.41 -9.68 -15.76
CA HIS A 26 -1.31 -8.73 -15.59
C HIS A 26 -0.70 -8.23 -16.90
N ASP A 27 -1.17 -8.70 -18.06
CA ASP A 27 -0.61 -8.26 -19.34
C ASP A 27 -1.10 -6.87 -19.76
N PHE A 28 -2.06 -6.25 -19.03
CA PHE A 28 -2.65 -4.97 -19.40
C PHE A 28 -1.83 -3.78 -18.91
N ASP A 29 -1.59 -2.81 -19.79
CA ASP A 29 -0.96 -1.55 -19.40
C ASP A 29 -1.84 -0.76 -18.43
N VAL A 30 -1.24 -0.12 -17.43
CA VAL A 30 -1.99 0.70 -16.46
C VAL A 30 -2.69 1.87 -17.14
N TYR A 31 -2.03 2.53 -18.09
CA TYR A 31 -2.55 3.71 -18.77
C TYR A 31 -3.26 3.36 -20.07
N SER A 32 -4.44 3.95 -20.27
CA SER A 32 -5.14 3.87 -21.55
C SER A 32 -4.66 4.95 -22.52
N ASP A 33 -4.70 4.65 -23.82
CA ASP A 33 -4.51 5.66 -24.88
C ASP A 33 -5.78 6.49 -25.13
N THR A 34 -6.85 6.22 -24.37
CA THR A 34 -8.15 6.89 -24.49
C THR A 34 -8.39 7.85 -23.34
N CYS A 35 -9.19 8.87 -23.61
CA CYS A 35 -9.57 9.89 -22.65
C CYS A 35 -11.06 9.80 -22.29
N CYS A 36 -11.39 10.25 -21.09
CA CYS A 36 -12.76 10.40 -20.62
C CYS A 36 -13.52 11.40 -21.48
N GLU A 37 -14.63 10.96 -22.08
CA GLU A 37 -15.50 11.81 -22.91
C GLU A 37 -16.11 12.99 -22.15
N LYS A 38 -16.20 12.91 -20.81
CA LYS A 38 -16.81 13.95 -19.97
C LYS A 38 -15.84 15.07 -19.59
N CYS A 39 -14.59 14.74 -19.29
CA CYS A 39 -13.62 15.71 -18.76
C CYS A 39 -12.30 15.80 -19.54
N GLY A 40 -12.09 14.95 -20.54
CA GLY A 40 -10.87 14.92 -21.35
C GLY A 40 -9.65 14.28 -20.68
N GLU A 41 -9.74 13.94 -19.40
CA GLU A 41 -8.63 13.30 -18.66
C GLU A 41 -8.36 11.88 -19.16
N GLY A 42 -7.11 11.43 -19.00
CA GLY A 42 -6.73 10.04 -19.31
C GLY A 42 -7.53 9.02 -18.50
N LEU A 43 -7.66 7.82 -19.05
CA LEU A 43 -8.26 6.68 -18.37
C LEU A 43 -7.19 5.73 -17.86
N VAL A 44 -7.48 5.06 -16.74
CA VAL A 44 -6.56 4.16 -16.05
C VAL A 44 -7.24 2.82 -15.82
N LEU A 45 -6.49 1.72 -15.91
CA LEU A 45 -6.97 0.38 -15.64
C LEU A 45 -7.56 0.30 -14.23
N ALA A 46 -8.81 -0.14 -14.13
CA ALA A 46 -9.53 -0.23 -12.87
C ALA A 46 -9.73 -1.70 -12.46
N CYS A 47 -10.15 -2.54 -13.40
CA CYS A 47 -10.36 -3.97 -13.12
C CYS A 47 -10.23 -4.85 -14.37
N VAL A 48 -9.98 -6.14 -14.13
CA VAL A 48 -9.90 -7.18 -15.17
C VAL A 48 -10.69 -8.42 -14.76
N GLY A 49 -11.30 -9.11 -15.70
CA GLY A 49 -12.07 -10.31 -15.40
C GLY A 49 -12.23 -11.26 -16.58
N LYS A 50 -12.49 -12.54 -16.29
CA LYS A 50 -12.73 -13.57 -17.31
C LYS A 50 -14.09 -13.44 -17.99
N LYS A 51 -15.00 -12.70 -17.37
CA LYS A 51 -16.35 -12.43 -17.88
C LYS A 51 -16.45 -10.97 -18.29
N LYS A 52 -17.34 -10.68 -19.24
CA LYS A 52 -17.70 -9.30 -19.54
C LYS A 52 -18.59 -8.73 -18.44
N ILE A 53 -18.54 -7.42 -18.23
CA ILE A 53 -19.54 -6.72 -17.40
C ILE A 53 -20.90 -6.89 -18.08
N ASP A 54 -21.90 -7.26 -17.28
CA ASP A 54 -23.30 -7.41 -17.65
C ASP A 54 -24.17 -6.55 -16.70
N ASP A 55 -25.48 -6.74 -16.79
CA ASP A 55 -26.46 -5.99 -15.98
C ASP A 55 -26.63 -6.57 -14.56
N THR A 56 -25.67 -7.36 -14.06
CA THR A 56 -25.70 -7.90 -12.69
C THR A 56 -25.68 -6.76 -11.68
N ILE A 57 -26.64 -6.80 -10.75
CA ILE A 57 -26.65 -5.97 -9.55
C ILE A 57 -26.01 -6.74 -8.41
N TYR A 58 -25.02 -6.13 -7.78
CA TYR A 58 -24.31 -6.69 -6.64
C TYR A 58 -24.80 -6.04 -5.36
N ARG A 59 -24.72 -6.80 -4.27
CA ARG A 59 -25.03 -6.35 -2.92
C ARG A 59 -23.77 -6.44 -2.06
N ILE A 60 -23.32 -5.30 -1.54
CA ILE A 60 -22.24 -5.23 -0.55
C ILE A 60 -22.86 -5.16 0.84
N THR A 61 -22.45 -6.05 1.74
CA THR A 61 -22.86 -6.04 3.15
C THR A 61 -21.66 -5.85 4.04
N PHE A 62 -21.70 -4.88 4.94
CA PHE A 62 -20.62 -4.60 5.88
C PHE A 62 -21.15 -4.13 7.21
N ARG A 63 -20.34 -4.25 8.27
CA ARG A 63 -20.77 -3.88 9.62
C ARG A 63 -20.34 -2.45 9.94
N ALA A 64 -21.30 -1.62 10.33
CA ALA A 64 -20.99 -0.29 10.84
C ALA A 64 -20.42 -0.37 12.27
N ALA A 65 -19.39 0.41 12.54
CA ALA A 65 -18.84 0.63 13.87
C ALA A 65 -18.79 2.14 14.14
N GLU A 66 -18.87 2.55 15.41
CA GLU A 66 -18.78 3.97 15.80
C GLU A 66 -17.48 4.62 15.33
N SER A 67 -16.38 3.85 15.28
CA SER A 67 -15.09 4.28 14.73
C SER A 67 -15.15 4.72 13.27
N ASN A 68 -16.20 4.33 12.53
CA ASN A 68 -16.31 4.53 11.09
C ASN A 68 -17.27 5.68 10.73
N GLU A 69 -17.77 6.45 11.71
CA GLU A 69 -18.83 7.45 11.49
C GLU A 69 -18.45 8.54 10.47
N ILE A 70 -17.19 9.01 10.51
CA ILE A 70 -16.68 10.02 9.55
C ILE A 70 -16.68 9.47 8.11
N PHE A 71 -16.22 8.22 7.96
CA PHE A 71 -16.21 7.55 6.67
C PHE A 71 -17.63 7.29 6.16
N LEU A 72 -18.53 6.81 7.03
CA LEU A 72 -19.94 6.59 6.69
C LEU A 72 -20.64 7.86 6.22
N ASN A 73 -20.33 9.00 6.82
CA ASN A 73 -20.85 10.30 6.38
C ASN A 73 -20.36 10.65 4.97
N THR A 74 -19.09 10.38 4.67
CA THR A 74 -18.50 10.58 3.33
C THR A 74 -19.13 9.65 2.30
N LEU A 75 -19.34 8.38 2.66
CA LEU A 75 -19.97 7.38 1.80
C LEU A 75 -21.44 7.72 1.50
N CYS A 76 -22.14 8.38 2.44
CA CYS A 76 -23.48 8.96 2.22
C CYS A 76 -23.47 10.14 1.26
N GLU A 77 -22.42 10.96 1.24
CA GLU A 77 -22.30 12.09 0.30
C GLU A 77 -22.07 11.59 -1.13
N VAL A 78 -21.35 10.46 -1.30
CA VAL A 78 -21.07 9.83 -2.60
C VAL A 78 -22.28 9.11 -3.18
N ASN A 79 -23.03 8.36 -2.36
CA ASN A 79 -24.18 7.56 -2.82
C ASN A 79 -25.52 8.31 -2.70
N GLY A 80 -25.54 9.54 -2.17
CA GLY A 80 -26.73 10.36 -2.02
C GLY A 80 -27.54 10.11 -0.72
N SER A 81 -28.59 10.91 -0.54
CA SER A 81 -29.38 10.97 0.71
C SER A 81 -30.11 9.68 1.11
N ASP A 82 -30.21 8.71 0.22
CA ASP A 82 -30.91 7.45 0.48
C ASP A 82 -30.22 6.64 1.59
N LEU A 83 -28.90 6.70 1.72
CA LEU A 83 -28.17 6.06 2.83
C LEU A 83 -28.43 6.68 4.21
N ARG A 84 -28.72 7.98 4.29
CA ARG A 84 -29.14 8.60 5.58
C ARG A 84 -30.49 8.07 6.02
N THR A 85 -31.39 7.83 5.07
CA THR A 85 -32.71 7.28 5.33
C THR A 85 -32.63 5.79 5.67
N GLU A 86 -31.62 5.07 5.14
CA GLU A 86 -31.31 3.70 5.55
C GLU A 86 -30.58 3.62 6.89
N LYS A 87 -29.71 4.57 7.25
CA LYS A 87 -29.06 4.64 8.57
C LYS A 87 -30.06 4.57 9.73
N ASP A 88 -31.20 5.25 9.59
CA ASP A 88 -32.26 5.26 10.60
C ASP A 88 -33.18 4.02 10.56
N LYS A 89 -33.30 3.34 9.41
CA LYS A 89 -34.02 2.05 9.29
C LYS A 89 -33.15 0.85 9.71
N LEU A 90 -31.84 0.97 9.57
CA LEU A 90 -30.81 0.01 9.95
C LEU A 90 -30.33 0.21 11.38
N ALA A 91 -30.88 1.18 12.13
CA ALA A 91 -30.53 1.39 13.54
C ALA A 91 -30.83 0.16 14.44
N ASP A 92 -31.66 -0.78 13.97
CA ASP A 92 -31.88 -2.09 14.60
C ASP A 92 -30.95 -3.21 14.05
N GLU A 93 -30.33 -3.02 12.87
CA GLU A 93 -29.48 -4.01 12.19
C GLU A 93 -28.05 -3.48 11.99
N LYS A 94 -27.08 -4.06 12.68
CA LYS A 94 -25.64 -3.67 12.66
C LYS A 94 -24.97 -3.72 11.28
N ASN A 95 -25.67 -4.13 10.22
CA ASN A 95 -25.14 -4.34 8.89
C ASN A 95 -25.74 -3.33 7.90
N ILE A 96 -24.87 -2.61 7.20
CA ILE A 96 -25.24 -1.74 6.09
C ILE A 96 -25.20 -2.56 4.80
N VAL A 97 -26.18 -2.34 3.93
CA VAL A 97 -26.31 -2.99 2.64
C VAL A 97 -26.28 -1.93 1.55
N LEU A 98 -25.37 -2.09 0.58
CA LEU A 98 -25.30 -1.26 -0.62
C LEU A 98 -25.64 -2.13 -1.83
N GLU A 99 -26.47 -1.63 -2.73
CA GLU A 99 -26.74 -2.28 -4.01
C GLU A 99 -26.30 -1.40 -5.17
N GLY A 100 -25.71 -2.00 -6.20
CA GLY A 100 -25.24 -1.26 -7.36
C GLY A 100 -24.81 -2.14 -8.52
N ASP A 101 -24.64 -1.51 -9.69
CA ASP A 101 -24.02 -2.13 -10.85
C ASP A 101 -22.51 -2.35 -10.62
N ALA A 102 -21.80 -2.84 -11.64
CA ALA A 102 -20.36 -3.10 -11.51
C ALA A 102 -19.52 -1.85 -11.15
N VAL A 103 -19.90 -0.65 -11.63
CA VAL A 103 -19.16 0.60 -11.37
C VAL A 103 -19.35 1.02 -9.92
N HIS A 104 -20.59 1.08 -9.46
CA HIS A 104 -20.90 1.45 -8.08
C HIS A 104 -20.33 0.44 -7.09
N THR A 105 -20.38 -0.85 -7.44
CA THR A 105 -19.80 -1.94 -6.63
C THR A 105 -18.29 -1.75 -6.49
N PHE A 106 -17.58 -1.55 -7.59
CA PHE A 106 -16.14 -1.28 -7.58
C PHE A 106 -15.77 -0.08 -6.70
N LEU A 107 -16.46 1.06 -6.86
CA LEU A 107 -16.15 2.29 -6.11
C LEU A 107 -16.43 2.14 -4.60
N ASN A 108 -17.49 1.42 -4.24
CA ASN A 108 -17.80 1.14 -2.84
C ASN A 108 -16.81 0.13 -2.23
N MET A 109 -16.40 -0.91 -2.98
CA MET A 109 -15.35 -1.83 -2.56
C MET A 109 -14.02 -1.11 -2.33
N ASP A 110 -13.61 -0.25 -3.28
CA ASP A 110 -12.41 0.59 -3.19
C ASP A 110 -12.43 1.48 -1.94
N SER A 111 -13.56 2.18 -1.72
CA SER A 111 -13.74 3.04 -0.54
C SER A 111 -13.69 2.26 0.78
N LEU A 112 -14.38 1.11 0.85
CA LEU A 112 -14.43 0.28 2.06
C LEU A 112 -13.08 -0.36 2.37
N THR A 113 -12.40 -0.88 1.35
CA THR A 113 -11.03 -1.40 1.49
C THR A 113 -10.10 -0.30 1.96
N GLY A 114 -10.21 0.90 1.40
CA GLY A 114 -9.40 2.03 1.81
C GLY A 114 -9.66 2.51 3.26
N ALA A 115 -10.83 2.20 3.81
CA ALA A 115 -11.15 2.50 5.21
C ALA A 115 -10.88 1.32 6.16
N ALA A 116 -10.19 0.27 5.69
CA ALA A 116 -9.99 -0.99 6.42
C ALA A 116 -11.31 -1.63 6.94
N ILE A 117 -12.42 -1.41 6.25
CA ILE A 117 -13.73 -1.95 6.62
C ILE A 117 -13.93 -3.29 5.94
N SER A 118 -14.18 -4.34 6.72
CA SER A 118 -14.51 -5.66 6.17
C SER A 118 -15.92 -5.70 5.61
N TYR A 119 -16.08 -6.30 4.42
CA TYR A 119 -17.35 -6.43 3.71
C TYR A 119 -17.48 -7.77 2.98
N LYS A 120 -18.71 -8.09 2.54
CA LYS A 120 -19.04 -9.21 1.67
C LYS A 120 -19.79 -8.70 0.45
N VAL A 121 -19.53 -9.27 -0.73
CA VAL A 121 -20.27 -8.98 -1.98
C VAL A 121 -21.09 -10.22 -2.37
N ASP A 122 -22.33 -10.03 -2.81
CA ASP A 122 -23.21 -11.09 -3.32
C ASP A 122 -23.96 -10.61 -4.59
N PRO A 123 -23.86 -11.30 -5.73
CA PRO A 123 -22.96 -12.45 -5.99
C PRO A 123 -21.48 -12.04 -5.92
N ASP A 124 -20.58 -13.03 -5.92
CA ASP A 124 -19.13 -12.75 -5.91
C ASP A 124 -18.73 -11.82 -7.08
N PHE A 125 -17.99 -10.75 -6.77
CA PHE A 125 -17.52 -9.82 -7.78
C PHE A 125 -16.44 -10.49 -8.64
N PRO A 126 -16.66 -10.70 -9.96
CA PRO A 126 -15.82 -11.60 -10.75
C PRO A 126 -14.58 -10.92 -11.35
N PHE A 127 -14.25 -9.70 -10.90
CA PHE A 127 -13.16 -8.90 -11.43
C PHE A 127 -12.08 -8.69 -10.37
N LEU A 128 -10.82 -8.82 -10.79
CA LEU A 128 -9.66 -8.36 -10.02
C LEU A 128 -9.58 -6.83 -10.13
N CYS A 129 -9.57 -6.14 -9.00
CA CYS A 129 -9.51 -4.68 -8.92
C CYS A 129 -8.07 -4.20 -8.74
N PHE A 130 -7.73 -3.05 -9.35
CA PHE A 130 -6.46 -2.35 -9.19
C PHE A 130 -6.70 -1.05 -8.41
N GLY A 131 -6.19 -0.97 -7.19
CA GLY A 131 -6.49 0.08 -6.21
C GLY A 131 -5.68 1.37 -6.32
N ASN A 132 -4.96 1.60 -7.41
CA ASN A 132 -4.07 2.77 -7.58
C ASN A 132 -4.50 3.74 -8.69
N TYR A 133 -5.69 3.54 -9.26
CA TYR A 133 -6.16 4.32 -10.41
C TYR A 133 -6.29 5.83 -10.09
N ASP A 134 -6.55 6.17 -8.84
CA ASP A 134 -6.74 7.54 -8.35
C ASP A 134 -5.45 8.34 -8.19
N VAL A 135 -4.31 7.65 -7.97
CA VAL A 135 -2.98 8.26 -7.84
C VAL A 135 -2.14 8.16 -9.12
N CYS A 136 -2.53 7.34 -10.10
CA CYS A 136 -1.84 7.22 -11.40
C CYS A 136 -1.84 8.52 -12.23
N LEU A 137 -2.86 9.37 -12.06
CA LEU A 137 -2.97 10.66 -12.73
C LEU A 137 -3.06 11.78 -11.70
N CYS A 138 -2.34 12.86 -11.93
CA CYS A 138 -2.43 14.05 -11.09
C CYS A 138 -3.85 14.62 -11.13
N PRO A 139 -4.54 14.77 -9.98
CA PRO A 139 -5.92 15.27 -9.94
C PRO A 139 -6.03 16.72 -10.42
N THR A 140 -4.96 17.50 -10.32
CA THR A 140 -4.92 18.91 -10.73
C THR A 140 -4.72 19.09 -12.24
N CYS A 141 -3.78 18.34 -12.83
CA CYS A 141 -3.36 18.59 -14.22
C CYS A 141 -3.50 17.41 -15.19
N GLY A 142 -3.98 16.25 -14.72
CA GLY A 142 -4.23 15.06 -15.54
C GLY A 142 -3.00 14.32 -16.01
N SER A 143 -1.80 14.80 -15.67
CA SER A 143 -0.54 14.19 -16.12
C SER A 143 -0.24 12.94 -15.32
N LYS A 144 0.41 11.96 -15.97
CA LYS A 144 0.86 10.72 -15.31
C LYS A 144 1.75 11.07 -14.12
N THR A 145 1.52 10.37 -13.01
CA THR A 145 2.43 10.44 -11.86
C THR A 145 3.60 9.50 -12.08
N VAL A 146 4.70 9.82 -11.42
CA VAL A 146 5.89 8.98 -11.34
C VAL A 146 6.09 8.60 -9.89
N VAL A 147 6.67 7.43 -9.66
CA VAL A 147 7.09 7.06 -8.32
C VAL A 147 8.40 7.78 -8.02
N LYS A 148 8.46 8.46 -6.89
CA LYS A 148 9.60 9.30 -6.50
C LYS A 148 9.98 9.01 -5.05
N THR A 149 11.29 9.09 -4.79
CA THR A 149 11.86 9.13 -3.44
C THR A 149 12.67 10.41 -3.28
N GLU A 150 12.46 11.15 -2.19
CA GLU A 150 13.12 12.44 -1.94
C GLU A 150 13.48 12.58 -0.45
N GLU A 151 14.55 13.29 -0.14
CA GLU A 151 14.91 13.58 1.26
C GLU A 151 13.89 14.52 1.91
N MET A 152 13.52 14.24 3.16
CA MET A 152 12.71 15.17 3.95
C MET A 152 13.57 16.33 4.45
N GLN A 153 13.08 17.55 4.27
CA GLN A 153 13.65 18.69 4.98
C GLN A 153 13.37 18.51 6.49
N ASP A 154 14.38 18.73 7.33
CA ASP A 154 14.32 18.70 8.80
C ASP A 154 14.12 17.32 9.47
N VAL A 155 14.11 16.21 8.72
CA VAL A 155 14.02 14.84 9.29
C VAL A 155 15.16 13.97 8.74
N GLU A 156 16.29 13.94 9.45
CA GLU A 156 17.55 13.35 8.96
C GLU A 156 17.45 11.85 8.63
N ASP A 157 16.60 11.09 9.34
CA ASP A 157 16.52 9.62 9.22
C ASP A 157 15.42 9.10 8.29
N TYR A 158 14.63 9.99 7.68
CA TYR A 158 13.48 9.60 6.87
C TYR A 158 13.52 10.21 5.46
N MET A 159 12.88 9.52 4.53
CA MET A 159 12.70 9.89 3.13
C MET A 159 11.20 9.97 2.82
N LEU A 160 10.79 10.84 1.90
CA LEU A 160 9.48 10.76 1.27
C LEU A 160 9.52 9.71 0.16
N GLN A 161 8.48 8.90 0.07
CA GLN A 161 8.27 7.96 -1.03
C GLN A 161 6.81 7.96 -1.45
N GLY A 162 6.54 7.95 -2.76
CA GLY A 162 5.16 7.90 -3.27
C GLY A 162 4.99 8.39 -4.70
N PHE A 163 3.77 8.81 -5.03
CA PHE A 163 3.38 9.29 -6.36
C PHE A 163 3.55 10.80 -6.46
N PHE A 164 4.37 11.24 -7.42
CA PHE A 164 4.71 12.63 -7.67
C PHE A 164 4.27 13.08 -9.06
N CYS A 165 3.74 14.29 -9.17
CA CYS A 165 3.44 14.89 -10.46
C CYS A 165 4.58 15.83 -10.86
N GLU A 166 5.39 15.44 -11.85
CA GLU A 166 6.50 16.29 -12.34
C GLU A 166 6.02 17.61 -12.97
N LYS A 167 4.82 17.62 -13.56
CA LYS A 167 4.27 18.82 -14.19
C LYS A 167 3.78 19.86 -13.18
N CYS A 168 3.15 19.42 -12.09
CA CYS A 168 2.73 20.30 -11.01
C CYS A 168 3.86 20.57 -10.01
N ASN A 169 4.88 19.72 -9.99
CA ASN A 169 5.92 19.68 -8.96
C ASN A 169 5.32 19.49 -7.55
N GLU A 170 4.33 18.60 -7.45
CA GLU A 170 3.59 18.33 -6.22
C GLU A 170 3.43 16.82 -6.00
N TRP A 171 3.42 16.41 -4.73
CA TRP A 171 3.08 15.04 -4.36
C TRP A 171 1.58 14.81 -4.49
N VAL A 172 1.20 13.71 -5.14
CA VAL A 172 -0.19 13.25 -5.22
C VAL A 172 -0.51 12.38 -4.01
N MET A 173 0.43 11.52 -3.62
CA MET A 173 0.36 10.72 -2.39
C MET A 173 1.79 10.37 -1.97
N HIS A 174 2.07 10.39 -0.67
CA HIS A 174 3.38 10.01 -0.14
C HIS A 174 3.29 9.46 1.28
N CYS A 175 4.30 8.69 1.66
CA CYS A 175 4.57 8.28 3.03
C CYS A 175 6.00 8.64 3.42
N SER A 176 6.28 8.64 4.72
CA SER A 176 7.65 8.75 5.25
C SER A 176 8.21 7.36 5.49
N VAL A 177 9.37 7.06 4.91
CA VAL A 177 10.04 5.76 5.01
C VAL A 177 11.42 5.97 5.63
N SER A 178 11.79 5.11 6.58
CA SER A 178 13.10 5.16 7.22
C SER A 178 14.22 4.92 6.20
N LYS A 179 15.31 5.67 6.32
CA LYS A 179 16.54 5.44 5.54
C LYS A 179 17.12 4.05 5.76
N LEU A 180 16.88 3.43 6.92
CA LEU A 180 17.30 2.06 7.22
C LEU A 180 16.55 1.03 6.37
N ALA A 181 15.25 1.21 6.17
CA ALA A 181 14.43 0.34 5.33
C ALA A 181 14.83 0.42 3.85
N LEU A 182 15.28 1.60 3.43
CA LEU A 182 15.75 1.84 2.05
C LEU A 182 17.22 1.46 1.83
N ASP A 183 17.98 1.16 2.88
CA ASP A 183 19.38 0.76 2.80
C ASP A 183 19.49 -0.73 2.44
N ASN A 184 19.77 -0.99 1.15
CA ASN A 184 20.01 -2.33 0.63
C ASN A 184 21.43 -2.87 0.91
N THR A 185 22.26 -2.13 1.64
CA THR A 185 23.60 -2.60 2.04
C THR A 185 23.45 -3.82 2.95
N VAL A 186 24.11 -4.91 2.59
CA VAL A 186 24.21 -6.09 3.47
C VAL A 186 25.39 -5.86 4.43
N TYR A 187 25.09 -5.84 5.72
CA TYR A 187 26.05 -5.67 6.78
C TYR A 187 26.38 -7.03 7.42
N CYS A 188 27.67 -7.31 7.58
CA CYS A 188 28.16 -8.45 8.32
C CYS A 188 28.52 -8.00 9.73
N LEU A 189 27.68 -8.38 10.70
CA LEU A 189 27.86 -8.13 12.13
C LEU A 189 28.47 -9.37 12.80
N LYS A 190 29.55 -9.18 13.56
CA LYS A 190 30.23 -10.23 14.33
C LYS A 190 30.43 -9.79 15.76
N PHE A 191 30.12 -10.65 16.72
CA PHE A 191 30.36 -10.38 18.14
C PHE A 191 30.43 -11.67 18.94
N VAL A 192 30.90 -11.56 20.17
CA VAL A 192 30.91 -12.64 21.16
C VAL A 192 29.90 -12.29 22.24
N LEU A 193 29.11 -13.27 22.65
CA LEU A 193 28.15 -13.13 23.74
C LEU A 193 28.58 -14.05 24.88
N GLU A 194 28.83 -13.49 26.06
CA GLU A 194 29.20 -14.28 27.23
C GLU A 194 27.97 -15.02 27.78
N GLU A 195 28.19 -16.20 28.37
CA GLU A 195 27.15 -16.99 29.04
C GLU A 195 26.81 -16.40 30.42
N GLU A 196 26.48 -15.12 30.47
CA GLU A 196 25.97 -14.47 31.68
C GLU A 196 24.45 -14.56 31.73
N ASN A 197 23.92 -14.81 32.93
CA ASN A 197 22.49 -14.93 33.18
C ASN A 197 21.91 -13.54 33.50
N ASP A 198 22.05 -12.61 32.55
CA ASP A 198 21.51 -11.25 32.61
C ASP A 198 20.27 -11.14 31.70
N VAL A 199 19.20 -10.55 32.23
CA VAL A 199 17.92 -10.32 31.52
C VAL A 199 18.12 -9.56 30.21
N LYS A 200 19.13 -8.68 30.14
CA LYS A 200 19.45 -7.89 28.96
C LYS A 200 20.20 -8.70 27.91
N ILE A 201 21.11 -9.56 28.34
CA ILE A 201 21.78 -10.55 27.48
C ILE A 201 20.75 -11.52 26.89
N GLU A 202 19.71 -11.87 27.65
CA GLU A 202 18.59 -12.70 27.18
C GLU A 202 17.74 -12.02 26.09
N LYS A 203 17.64 -10.68 26.09
CA LYS A 203 17.00 -9.96 24.97
C LYS A 203 17.84 -10.06 23.71
N ILE A 204 19.16 -9.90 23.83
CA ILE A 204 20.09 -10.01 22.70
C ILE A 204 20.04 -11.41 22.11
N LYS A 205 20.04 -12.46 22.95
CA LYS A 205 19.88 -13.86 22.50
C LYS A 205 18.63 -14.07 21.65
N ARG A 206 17.48 -13.57 22.13
CA ARG A 206 16.21 -13.66 21.39
C ARG A 206 16.26 -12.97 20.03
N LEU A 207 16.88 -11.79 19.95
CA LEU A 207 17.08 -11.08 18.68
C LEU A 207 17.98 -11.86 17.72
N VAL A 208 19.03 -12.51 18.24
CA VAL A 208 19.91 -13.38 17.43
C VAL A 208 19.17 -14.61 16.92
N GLU A 209 18.30 -15.20 17.73
CA GLU A 209 17.49 -16.36 17.35
C GLU A 209 16.44 -16.04 16.28
N SER A 210 15.94 -14.80 16.24
CA SER A 210 15.04 -14.34 15.17
C SER A 210 15.74 -14.01 13.85
N LEU A 211 17.07 -13.85 13.86
CA LEU A 211 17.86 -13.48 12.69
C LEU A 211 18.61 -14.68 12.10
N PRO A 212 18.85 -14.70 10.77
CA PRO A 212 19.68 -15.73 10.14
C PRO A 212 21.14 -15.60 10.60
N SER A 213 21.50 -16.32 11.66
CA SER A 213 22.81 -16.25 12.30
C SER A 213 23.62 -17.54 12.08
N LYS A 214 24.96 -17.41 12.18
CA LYS A 214 25.91 -18.52 12.16
C LYS A 214 26.87 -18.39 13.34
N LEU A 215 27.23 -19.52 13.95
CA LEU A 215 28.26 -19.57 14.98
C LEU A 215 29.56 -20.08 14.36
N GLU A 216 30.60 -19.26 14.36
CA GLU A 216 31.92 -19.60 13.81
C GLU A 216 33.02 -19.12 14.77
N ASN A 217 33.94 -20.03 15.17
CA ASN A 217 35.03 -19.73 16.09
C ASN A 217 34.60 -19.02 17.40
N GLY A 218 33.41 -19.35 17.92
CA GLY A 218 32.85 -18.74 19.14
C GLY A 218 32.25 -17.35 18.92
N GLN A 219 32.18 -16.86 17.69
CA GLN A 219 31.53 -15.61 17.32
C GLN A 219 30.18 -15.88 16.66
N ILE A 220 29.20 -15.06 17.03
CA ILE A 220 27.92 -14.97 16.34
C ILE A 220 28.14 -14.06 15.13
N ILE A 221 27.76 -14.56 13.96
CA ILE A 221 27.86 -13.86 12.67
C ILE A 221 26.46 -13.71 12.10
N ILE A 222 26.04 -12.48 11.83
CA ILE A 222 24.77 -12.13 11.18
C ILE A 222 25.10 -11.35 9.92
N SER A 223 24.40 -11.65 8.82
CA SER A 223 24.59 -10.95 7.54
C SER A 223 23.23 -10.56 7.00
N ASP A 224 22.85 -9.30 7.21
CA ASP A 224 21.52 -8.81 6.88
C ASP A 224 21.49 -7.31 6.56
N LYS A 225 20.33 -6.77 6.21
CA LYS A 225 20.11 -5.35 5.89
C LYS A 225 20.13 -4.46 7.13
N ALA A 226 20.28 -3.15 6.90
CA ALA A 226 20.37 -2.15 7.96
C ALA A 226 19.21 -2.21 8.96
N GLU A 227 17.97 -2.26 8.45
CA GLU A 227 16.75 -2.32 9.27
C GLU A 227 16.74 -3.53 10.21
N GLU A 228 17.04 -4.71 9.66
CA GLU A 228 17.03 -5.99 10.41
C GLU A 228 18.06 -6.03 11.53
N ILE A 229 19.25 -5.46 11.32
CA ILE A 229 20.31 -5.49 12.32
C ILE A 229 20.31 -4.29 13.27
N TYR A 230 19.50 -3.25 12.99
CA TYR A 230 19.57 -1.98 13.70
C TYR A 230 19.25 -2.14 15.19
N GLU A 231 18.16 -2.85 15.52
CA GLU A 231 17.75 -3.08 16.90
C GLU A 231 18.84 -3.83 17.68
N LEU A 232 19.40 -4.88 17.08
CA LEU A 232 20.49 -5.65 17.67
C LEU A 232 21.72 -4.77 17.92
N LEU A 233 22.11 -3.94 16.94
CA LEU A 233 23.24 -3.00 17.10
C LEU A 233 23.02 -2.02 18.25
N GLN A 234 21.80 -1.51 18.46
CA GLN A 234 21.51 -0.61 19.59
C GLN A 234 21.68 -1.33 20.93
N HIS A 235 21.25 -2.59 21.03
CA HIS A 235 21.43 -3.38 22.24
C HIS A 235 22.90 -3.72 22.51
N LEU A 236 23.67 -4.12 21.49
CA LEU A 236 25.10 -4.38 21.64
C LEU A 236 25.84 -3.12 22.14
N LYS A 237 25.52 -1.95 21.61
CA LYS A 237 26.08 -0.66 22.07
C LYS A 237 25.68 -0.33 23.50
N ALA A 238 24.40 -0.47 23.85
CA ALA A 238 23.88 -0.15 25.17
C ALA A 238 24.53 -1.00 26.27
N GLU A 239 24.79 -2.27 25.98
CA GLU A 239 25.43 -3.21 26.90
C GLU A 239 26.96 -3.26 26.76
N GLN A 240 27.54 -2.37 25.96
CA GLN A 240 29.00 -2.24 25.76
C GLN A 240 29.67 -3.54 25.28
N ILE A 241 28.92 -4.36 24.54
CA ILE A 241 29.43 -5.60 23.95
C ILE A 241 30.28 -5.23 22.73
N SER A 242 31.50 -5.74 22.68
CA SER A 242 32.40 -5.51 21.55
C SER A 242 31.92 -6.25 20.31
N TYR A 243 31.85 -5.55 19.18
CA TYR A 243 31.43 -6.11 17.90
C TYR A 243 32.24 -5.53 16.74
N GLU A 244 32.30 -6.29 15.64
CA GLU A 244 32.80 -5.87 14.34
C GLU A 244 31.63 -5.78 13.36
N ILE A 245 31.57 -4.73 12.57
CA ILE A 245 30.56 -4.58 11.51
C ILE A 245 31.21 -4.09 10.21
N VAL A 246 30.90 -4.79 9.11
CA VAL A 246 31.41 -4.45 7.78
C VAL A 246 30.24 -4.43 6.77
N PRO A 247 30.03 -3.35 6.01
CA PRO A 247 30.75 -2.07 6.10
C PRO A 247 30.46 -1.33 7.41
N SER A 248 31.24 -0.28 7.72
CA SER A 248 31.05 0.51 8.94
C SER A 248 29.63 1.08 9.02
N PHE A 249 28.98 0.98 10.19
CA PHE A 249 27.63 1.47 10.41
C PHE A 249 27.60 2.79 11.22
N PRO A 250 26.85 3.82 10.78
CA PRO A 250 26.08 3.87 9.54
C PRO A 250 26.99 3.99 8.31
N HIS A 251 26.68 3.25 7.24
CA HIS A 251 27.41 3.37 5.97
C HIS A 251 26.84 4.53 5.16
N LYS A 252 27.68 5.18 4.34
CA LYS A 252 27.18 6.16 3.39
C LYS A 252 26.44 5.45 2.26
N VAL A 253 25.11 5.47 2.31
CA VAL A 253 24.27 4.94 1.23
C VAL A 253 24.44 5.81 -0.01
N THR A 254 24.95 5.23 -1.10
CA THR A 254 25.18 5.96 -2.36
C THR A 254 23.95 5.99 -3.25
N ALA A 255 23.05 5.03 -3.09
CA ALA A 255 21.75 4.96 -3.74
C ALA A 255 20.80 4.16 -2.84
N TYR A 256 19.64 4.74 -2.54
CA TYR A 256 18.56 4.05 -1.84
C TYR A 256 17.84 3.08 -2.77
N LYS A 257 17.18 2.06 -2.20
CA LYS A 257 16.30 1.15 -2.95
C LYS A 257 15.30 1.95 -3.78
N GLU A 258 15.24 1.69 -5.09
CA GLU A 258 14.16 2.18 -5.95
C GLU A 258 12.85 1.48 -5.58
N VAL A 259 11.75 2.21 -5.65
CA VAL A 259 10.42 1.71 -5.28
C VAL A 259 10.00 0.60 -6.25
N THR A 260 9.70 -0.56 -5.70
CA THR A 260 9.16 -1.69 -6.47
C THR A 260 7.63 -1.68 -6.51
N GLU A 261 7.02 -2.47 -7.38
CA GLU A 261 5.56 -2.65 -7.39
C GLU A 261 5.05 -3.24 -6.07
N GLU A 262 5.83 -4.09 -5.41
CA GLU A 262 5.54 -4.59 -4.06
C GLU A 262 5.59 -3.47 -3.01
N ASP A 263 6.59 -2.59 -3.07
CA ASP A 263 6.67 -1.44 -2.16
C ASP A 263 5.47 -0.49 -2.40
N LEU A 264 5.02 -0.33 -3.64
CA LEU A 264 3.79 0.44 -3.93
C LEU A 264 2.55 -0.19 -3.32
N LYS A 265 2.43 -1.54 -3.34
CA LYS A 265 1.33 -2.24 -2.66
C LYS A 265 1.38 -1.98 -1.16
N GLU A 266 2.56 -2.06 -0.55
CA GLU A 266 2.75 -1.79 0.87
C GLU A 266 2.46 -0.32 1.22
N ILE A 267 2.91 0.65 0.42
CA ILE A 267 2.56 2.07 0.60
C ILE A 267 1.05 2.29 0.51
N LEU A 268 0.39 1.64 -0.45
CA LEU A 268 -1.06 1.71 -0.59
C LEU A 268 -1.76 1.06 0.61
N GLU A 269 -1.29 -0.08 1.10
CA GLU A 269 -1.80 -0.71 2.32
C GLU A 269 -1.53 0.14 3.59
N LEU A 270 -0.41 0.86 3.67
CA LEU A 270 -0.06 1.77 4.77
C LEU A 270 -0.88 3.06 4.77
N VAL A 271 -1.37 3.53 3.61
CA VAL A 271 -2.32 4.65 3.53
C VAL A 271 -3.72 4.22 4.01
N TYR A 272 -3.97 2.91 4.03
CA TYR A 272 -5.24 2.29 4.40
C TYR A 272 -5.19 1.51 5.72
N ASN A 273 -4.18 1.75 6.57
CA ASN A 273 -4.07 1.20 7.94
C ASN A 273 -4.17 2.30 9.02
#